data_AF-W7XHE4-F1
#
_entry.id   AF-W7XHE4-F1
#
_cell.length_a   1.000
_cell.length_b   1.000
_cell.length_c   1.000
_cell.angle_alpha   90.00
_cell.angle_beta   90.00
_cell.angle_gamma   90.00
#
_symmetry.space_group_name_H-M   'P 1'
#
loop_
_entity.id
_entity.type
_entity.pdbx_description
1 polymer ?
#
loop_
_entity_poly.entity_id
_entity_poly.type
_entity_poly.pdbx_seq_one_letter_code
_entity_poly.pdbx_strand_id
1 'polypeptide(L)'
;MSLEKCQNITSLNLNLGYNYLGADGAKNIGMSLEKCQNITSLNLDLAGNELGADGAKNIGMSLEKCQNITSLNLNLGKIIHH
;
A
#
# COMPACT_ATOMS: atom_id res chain seq x y z
N MET A 1 11.98 -3.72 9.43
CA MET A 1 11.23 -3.00 10.48
C MET A 1 9.75 -3.17 10.17
N SER A 2 9.02 -3.92 11.00
CA SER A 2 7.60 -4.22 10.80
C SER A 2 6.75 -3.05 11.31
N LEU A 3 5.75 -2.62 10.54
CA LEU A 3 4.74 -1.63 10.96
C LEU A 3 3.81 -2.13 12.08
N GLU A 4 4.05 -3.33 12.63
CA GLU A 4 3.31 -3.95 13.75
C GLU A 4 3.16 -3.07 14.99
N LYS A 5 4.04 -2.08 15.20
CA LYS A 5 3.98 -1.19 16.38
C LYS A 5 3.04 0.01 16.20
N CYS A 6 2.33 0.11 15.07
CA CYS A 6 1.44 1.23 14.75
C CYS A 6 0.05 1.14 15.41
N GLN A 7 -0.07 0.58 16.62
CA GLN A 7 -1.37 0.36 17.29
C GLN A 7 -2.13 1.66 17.61
N ASN A 8 -1.46 2.81 17.66
CA ASN A 8 -2.12 4.10 17.92
C ASN A 8 -2.22 4.99 16.67
N ILE A 9 -1.79 4.50 15.50
CA ILE A 9 -1.83 5.27 14.26
C ILE A 9 -3.15 4.99 13.57
N THR A 10 -4.01 6.00 13.54
CA THR A 10 -5.28 5.97 12.80
C THR A 10 -5.16 6.54 11.40
N SER A 11 -4.14 7.37 11.15
CA SER A 11 -3.88 7.99 9.86
C SER A 11 -2.47 7.70 9.38
N LEU A 12 -2.35 7.12 8.19
CA LEU A 12 -1.07 6.78 7.57
C LEU A 12 -0.94 7.51 6.23
N ASN A 13 0.16 8.24 6.07
CA ASN A 13 0.53 8.89 4.81
C ASN A 13 1.90 8.37 4.37
N LEU A 14 1.93 7.65 3.26
CA LEU A 14 3.13 7.07 2.67
C LEU A 14 3.29 7.56 1.23
N ASN A 15 4.29 8.41 1.02
CA ASN A 15 4.76 8.74 -0.32
C ASN A 15 6.00 7.90 -0.63
N LEU A 16 5.83 6.95 -1.52
CA LEU A 16 6.87 6.03 -1.99
C LEU A 16 7.02 6.11 -3.51
N GLY A 17 6.56 7.19 -4.15
CA GLY A 17 6.66 7.35 -5.60
C GLY A 17 8.11 7.30 -6.11
N TYR A 18 8.29 6.78 -7.33
CA TYR A 18 9.56 6.74 -8.07
C TYR A 18 10.73 6.04 -7.35
N ASN A 19 10.48 4.89 -6.73
CA ASN A 19 11.48 4.08 -6.01
C ASN A 19 11.79 2.72 -6.64
N TYR A 20 11.29 2.44 -7.85
CA TYR A 20 11.53 1.16 -8.56
C TYR A 20 11.23 -0.09 -7.71
N LEU A 21 10.16 -0.04 -6.92
CA LEU A 21 9.80 -1.13 -6.00
C LEU A 21 9.47 -2.45 -6.72
N GLY A 22 8.95 -2.37 -7.94
CA GLY A 22 8.46 -3.52 -8.68
C GLY A 22 7.28 -4.23 -7.99
N ALA A 23 6.89 -5.38 -8.53
CA ALA A 23 5.78 -6.17 -8.01
C ALA A 23 6.04 -6.69 -6.58
N ASP A 24 7.28 -7.12 -6.28
CA ASP A 24 7.66 -7.64 -4.96
C ASP A 24 7.67 -6.57 -3.88
N GLY A 25 8.12 -5.35 -4.20
CA GLY A 25 8.04 -4.22 -3.29
C GLY A 25 6.59 -3.85 -2.95
N ALA A 26 5.70 -3.83 -3.95
CA ALA A 26 4.26 -3.67 -3.72
C ALA A 26 3.68 -4.76 -2.82
N LYS A 27 4.05 -6.03 -3.04
CA LYS A 27 3.63 -7.15 -2.19
C LYS A 27 4.06 -6.97 -0.73
N ASN A 28 5.31 -6.58 -0.50
CA ASN A 28 5.83 -6.34 0.86
C ASN A 28 5.13 -5.17 1.56
N ILE A 29 4.81 -4.11 0.82
CA ILE A 29 4.02 -2.99 1.34
C ILE A 29 2.62 -3.45 1.72
N GLY A 30 1.95 -4.18 0.83
CA GLY A 30 0.63 -4.76 1.08
C GLY A 30 0.60 -5.60 2.36
N MET A 31 1.50 -6.58 2.47
CA MET A 31 1.64 -7.42 3.67
C MET A 31 1.87 -6.61 4.96
N SER A 32 2.55 -5.47 4.86
CA SER A 32 2.78 -4.59 6.02
C SER A 32 1.54 -3.79 6.39
N LEU A 33 0.76 -3.34 5.40
CA LEU A 33 -0.51 -2.62 5.62
C LEU A 33 -1.58 -3.53 6.25
N GLU A 34 -1.61 -4.82 5.90
CA GLU A 34 -2.51 -5.81 6.52
C GLU A 34 -2.36 -5.89 8.04
N LYS A 35 -1.19 -5.55 8.58
CA LYS A 35 -0.93 -5.57 10.02
C LYS A 35 -1.42 -4.31 10.73
N CYS A 36 -1.70 -3.24 10.00
CA CYS A 36 -2.08 -1.94 10.53
C CYS A 36 -3.60 -1.81 10.68
N GLN A 37 -4.19 -2.67 11.51
CA GLN A 37 -5.65 -2.80 11.64
C GLN A 37 -6.34 -1.57 12.26
N ASN A 38 -5.60 -0.65 12.90
CA ASN A 38 -6.18 0.54 13.51
C ASN A 38 -6.24 1.76 12.57
N ILE A 39 -5.75 1.63 11.33
CA ILE A 39 -5.79 2.71 10.35
C ILE A 39 -7.22 2.89 9.85
N THR A 40 -7.70 4.14 9.94
CA THR A 40 -8.98 4.58 9.39
C THR A 40 -8.81 5.50 8.19
N SER A 41 -7.66 6.18 8.06
CA SER A 41 -7.32 7.02 6.90
C SER A 41 -5.97 6.62 6.31
N LEU A 42 -5.95 6.25 5.04
CA LEU A 42 -4.74 5.88 4.31
C LEU A 42 -4.54 6.78 3.09
N ASN A 43 -3.38 7.41 3.00
CA ASN A 43 -2.86 8.00 1.78
C ASN A 43 -1.61 7.23 1.35
N LEU A 44 -1.66 6.58 0.18
CA LEU A 44 -0.58 5.75 -0.35
C LEU A 44 -0.27 6.15 -1.79
N ASP A 45 0.90 6.77 -1.99
CA ASP A 45 1.44 7.08 -3.31
C ASP A 45 2.56 6.11 -3.68
N LEU A 46 2.31 5.32 -4.72
CA LEU A 46 3.22 4.35 -5.33
C LEU A 46 3.46 4.65 -6.82
N ALA A 47 3.15 5.85 -7.31
CA ALA A 47 3.35 6.17 -8.72
C ALA A 47 4.82 6.05 -9.15
N GLY A 48 5.07 5.57 -10.37
CA GLY A 48 6.43 5.46 -10.91
C GLY A 48 7.27 4.34 -10.30
N ASN A 49 6.66 3.31 -9.72
CA ASN A 49 7.38 2.18 -9.11
C ASN A 49 7.41 0.88 -9.94
N GLU A 50 6.97 0.93 -11.21
CA GLU A 50 7.00 -0.23 -12.11
C GLU A 50 6.30 -1.48 -11.51
N LEU A 51 5.18 -1.28 -10.82
CA LEU A 51 4.52 -2.34 -10.04
C LEU A 51 4.03 -3.52 -10.90
N GLY A 52 3.71 -3.25 -12.17
CA GLY A 52 3.01 -4.18 -13.04
C GLY A 52 1.60 -4.54 -12.54
N ALA A 53 0.89 -5.37 -13.30
CA ALA A 53 -0.46 -5.81 -12.93
C ALA A 53 -0.48 -6.62 -11.62
N ASP A 54 0.54 -7.46 -11.41
CA ASP A 54 0.64 -8.28 -10.20
C ASP A 54 0.91 -7.44 -8.94
N GLY A 55 1.77 -6.42 -9.02
CA GLY A 55 2.00 -5.50 -7.91
C GLY A 55 0.73 -4.75 -7.52
N ALA A 56 -0.01 -4.22 -8.51
CA ALA A 56 -1.29 -3.56 -8.28
C ALA A 56 -2.33 -4.50 -7.66
N LYS A 57 -2.42 -5.75 -8.16
CA LYS A 57 -3.31 -6.79 -7.61
C LYS A 57 -2.97 -7.11 -6.15
N ASN A 58 -1.68 -7.26 -5.82
CA ASN A 58 -1.24 -7.51 -4.45
C ASN A 58 -1.65 -6.37 -3.50
N ILE A 59 -1.49 -5.10 -3.91
CA ILE A 59 -1.96 -3.96 -3.11
C ILE A 59 -3.47 -4.02 -2.89
N GLY A 60 -4.25 -4.29 -3.94
CA GLY A 60 -5.72 -4.43 -3.83
C GLY A 60 -6.15 -5.51 -2.85
N MET A 61 -5.55 -6.71 -2.95
CA MET A 61 -5.84 -7.83 -2.05
C MET A 61 -5.47 -7.53 -0.59
N SER A 62 -4.39 -6.78 -0.35
CA SER A 62 -4.02 -6.38 1.00
C SER A 62 -4.96 -5.32 1.58
N LEU A 63 -5.38 -4.34 0.77
CA LEU A 63 -6.33 -3.31 1.18
C LEU A 63 -7.72 -3.89 1.52
N GLU A 64 -8.15 -4.97 0.87
CA GLU A 64 -9.37 -5.70 1.22
C GLU A 64 -9.38 -6.17 2.69
N LYS A 65 -8.20 -6.49 3.25
CA LYS A 65 -8.06 -6.92 4.65
C LYS A 65 -7.96 -5.77 5.64
N CYS A 66 -7.84 -4.53 5.18
CA CYS A 66 -7.79 -3.34 6.04
C CYS A 66 -9.22 -2.83 6.32
N GLN A 67 -9.97 -3.58 7.13
CA GLN A 67 -11.43 -3.41 7.30
C GLN A 67 -11.86 -2.09 7.96
N ASN A 68 -10.96 -1.41 8.66
CA ASN A 68 -11.27 -0.15 9.37
C ASN A 68 -11.02 1.11 8.53
N ILE A 69 -10.47 0.99 7.31
CA ILE A 69 -10.23 2.14 6.44
C ILE A 69 -11.57 2.72 5.96
N THR A 70 -11.80 3.98 6.30
CA THR A 70 -12.98 4.77 5.90
C THR A 70 -12.62 5.90 4.93
N SER A 71 -11.35 6.28 4.88
CA SER A 71 -10.80 7.25 3.93
C SER A 71 -9.58 6.65 3.24
N LEU A 72 -9.63 6.51 1.92
CA LEU A 72 -8.56 5.95 1.10
C LEU A 72 -8.23 6.90 -0.05
N ASN A 73 -6.98 7.37 -0.09
CA ASN A 73 -6.37 7.93 -1.27
C ASN A 73 -5.24 6.99 -1.73
N LEU A 74 -5.37 6.46 -2.95
CA LEU A 74 -4.44 5.50 -3.51
C LEU A 74 -4.01 5.96 -4.90
N ASN A 75 -2.71 6.17 -5.06
CA ASN A 75 -2.09 6.46 -6.35
C ASN A 75 -1.13 5.33 -6.73
N LEU A 76 -1.51 4.47 -7.66
CA LEU A 76 -0.63 3.42 -8.19
C LEU A 76 0.20 3.89 -9.41
N GLY A 77 -0.07 5.10 -9.90
CA GLY A 77 0.48 5.59 -11.16
C GLY A 77 0.14 4.71 -12.36
N LYS A 78 0.99 4.75 -13.39
CA LYS A 78 0.81 3.94 -14.60
C LYS A 78 1.19 2.48 -14.31
N ILE A 79 0.21 1.60 -14.38
CA ILE A 79 0.44 0.16 -14.35
C ILE A 79 0.84 -0.27 -15.77
N ILE A 80 2.04 -0.84 -15.91
CA ILE A 80 2.54 -1.33 -17.19
C ILE A 80 2.14 -2.80 -17.30
N HIS A 81 1.42 -3.15 -18.38
CA HIS A 81 1.21 -4.54 -18.75
C HIS A 81 2.41 -4.98 -19.59
N HIS A 82 3.13 -5.99 -19.12
CA HIS A 82 4.06 -6.76 -19.93
C HIS A 82 3.30 -7.85 -20.69
#